data_AF-A0A8H7FLL8-F1
#
_entry.id   AF-A0A8H7FLL8-F1
#
_cell.length_a   1.000
_cell.length_b   1.000
_cell.length_c   1.000
_cell.angle_alpha   90.00
_cell.angle_beta   90.00
_cell.angle_gamma   90.00
#
_symmetry.space_group_name_H-M   'P 1'
#
loop_
_entity.id
_entity.type
_entity.pdbx_description
1 polymer ?
#
loop_
_entity_poly.entity_id
_entity_poly.type
_entity_poly.pdbx_seq_one_letter_code
_entity_poly.pdbx_strand_id
1 'polypeptide(L)'
;MALDAKVKWISEAVIEQLKEWDEIRGRRSNSLDTILESLGKQLVPPDFHQASSGSSLFGSQHSDEEPEAAGQSPNPQRSPTLTLRDQRSARKEKELRDRKRWKTLRDFVDERAIEDVLDAIENDRNDLDVVLGATDSYPENLMNTISGIEQSLPAKTAVPPINEIIHLQAEVSTQMAGHLESLASHYEQMAGALRESEAGEAFSEDDLQDMNRDTEELPSIMAELEESILSIESSHEQLSTGKAAFEKQLELLPATLRDLDELGEIMTEMLQRQEGVETDADERIASLHQSLLTLEDLHQRFIAFQISFDKLLVEMARRKQYREAAEKIVEGMMSQLETMAEEERLVRVQFNTEQGAHLPADICLCIENPPTRWEVLPWNGEAMEELPDIDYDLIVEARERVAGVEDVVPGNESL
;
A
#
# COMPACT_ATOMS: atom_id res chain seq x y z
N MET A 1 -20.07 -1.31 -21.56
CA MET A 1 -20.02 0.16 -21.33
C MET A 1 -20.15 0.53 -19.86
N ALA A 2 -21.23 0.17 -19.14
CA ALA A 2 -21.36 0.52 -17.72
C ALA A 2 -20.29 -0.13 -16.83
N LEU A 3 -19.96 -1.41 -17.08
CA LEU A 3 -18.90 -2.12 -16.34
C LEU A 3 -17.51 -1.53 -16.63
N ASP A 4 -17.17 -1.30 -17.90
CA ASP A 4 -15.91 -0.64 -18.31
C ASP A 4 -15.77 0.77 -17.69
N ALA A 5 -16.84 1.57 -17.69
CA ALA A 5 -16.84 2.87 -17.04
C ALA A 5 -16.68 2.77 -15.52
N LYS A 6 -17.29 1.77 -14.88
CA LYS A 6 -17.16 1.53 -13.43
C LYS A 6 -15.73 1.11 -13.08
N VAL A 7 -15.17 0.15 -13.80
CA VAL A 7 -13.78 -0.34 -13.61
C VAL A 7 -12.78 0.81 -13.78
N LYS A 8 -12.88 1.57 -14.88
CA LYS A 8 -12.00 2.72 -15.11
C LYS A 8 -12.14 3.79 -14.04
N TRP A 9 -13.37 4.17 -13.69
CA TRP A 9 -13.59 5.20 -12.68
C TRP A 9 -13.04 4.80 -11.30
N ILE A 10 -13.27 3.55 -10.88
CA ILE A 10 -12.71 3.04 -9.61
C ILE A 10 -11.19 3.04 -9.68
N SER A 11 -10.60 2.52 -10.76
CA SER A 11 -9.14 2.50 -10.91
C SER A 11 -8.56 3.92 -10.87
N GLU A 12 -9.16 4.88 -11.58
CA GLU A 12 -8.68 6.27 -11.62
C GLU A 12 -8.84 6.97 -10.26
N ALA A 13 -9.98 6.78 -9.58
CA ALA A 13 -10.23 7.36 -8.28
C ALA A 13 -9.28 6.80 -7.21
N VAL A 14 -9.05 5.49 -7.21
CA VAL A 14 -8.10 4.84 -6.29
C VAL A 14 -6.66 5.27 -6.60
N ILE A 15 -6.29 5.38 -7.88
CA ILE A 15 -4.97 5.89 -8.29
C ILE A 15 -4.76 7.34 -7.83
N GLU A 16 -5.78 8.19 -7.89
CA GLU A 16 -5.70 9.57 -7.40
C GLU A 16 -5.50 9.60 -5.88
N GLN A 17 -6.29 8.84 -5.13
CA GLN A 17 -6.12 8.69 -3.69
C GLN A 17 -4.74 8.14 -3.30
N LEU A 18 -4.21 7.18 -4.08
CA LEU A 18 -2.89 6.63 -3.86
C LEU A 18 -1.77 7.67 -4.07
N LYS A 19 -1.92 8.56 -5.05
CA LYS A 19 -0.95 9.65 -5.27
C LYS A 19 -0.95 10.62 -4.10
N GLU A 20 -2.12 11.02 -3.62
CA GLU A 20 -2.22 11.89 -2.43
C GLU A 20 -1.59 11.22 -1.22
N TRP A 21 -1.89 9.93 -1.04
CA TRP A 21 -1.32 9.12 0.03
C TRP A 21 0.21 9.02 -0.07
N ASP A 22 0.77 8.85 -1.27
CA ASP A 22 2.22 8.82 -1.51
C ASP A 22 2.91 10.13 -1.17
N GLU A 23 2.30 11.26 -1.52
CA GLU A 23 2.83 12.57 -1.16
C GLU A 23 2.87 12.74 0.36
N ILE A 24 1.83 12.29 1.07
CA ILE A 24 1.77 12.32 2.53
C ILE A 24 2.80 11.36 3.13
N ARG A 25 2.92 10.13 2.61
CA ARG A 25 3.92 9.14 3.03
C ARG A 25 5.32 9.69 2.89
N GLY A 26 5.66 10.23 1.71
CA GLY A 26 6.98 10.81 1.43
C GLY A 26 7.31 11.95 2.39
N ARG A 27 6.34 12.84 2.67
CA ARG A 27 6.53 13.92 3.64
C ARG A 27 6.79 13.40 5.05
N ARG A 28 6.03 12.39 5.51
CA ARG A 28 6.17 11.81 6.86
C ARG A 28 7.46 11.01 7.01
N SER A 29 7.84 10.23 6.00
CA SER A 29 9.12 9.49 5.97
C SER A 29 10.30 10.43 6.01
N ASN A 30 10.32 11.47 5.17
CA ASN A 30 11.37 12.49 5.20
C ASN A 30 11.42 13.21 6.56
N SER A 31 10.26 13.45 7.19
CA SER A 31 10.21 14.05 8.53
C SER A 31 10.76 13.08 9.60
N LEU A 32 10.53 11.78 9.48
CA LEU A 32 11.15 10.77 10.33
C LEU A 32 12.67 10.73 10.14
N ASP A 33 13.14 10.69 8.89
CA ASP A 33 14.57 10.63 8.54
C ASP A 33 15.32 11.85 9.06
N THR A 34 14.75 13.04 8.94
CA THR A 34 15.35 14.28 9.48
C THR A 34 15.48 14.24 11.01
N ILE A 35 14.55 13.61 11.72
CA ILE A 35 14.67 13.42 13.17
C ILE A 35 15.69 12.33 13.50
N LEU A 36 15.71 11.21 12.79
CA LEU A 36 16.73 10.19 12.99
C LEU A 36 18.14 10.75 12.72
N GLU A 37 18.29 11.65 11.75
CA GLU A 37 19.54 12.38 11.50
C GLU A 37 19.88 13.36 12.64
N SER A 38 18.88 14.02 13.23
CA SER A 38 19.09 14.91 14.38
C SER A 38 19.51 14.12 15.64
N LEU A 39 18.92 12.95 15.86
CA LEU A 39 19.30 12.01 16.92
C LEU A 39 20.73 11.48 16.71
N GLY A 40 21.12 11.22 15.46
CA GLY A 40 22.49 10.82 15.12
C GLY A 40 23.55 11.90 15.38
N LYS A 41 23.15 13.18 15.46
CA LYS A 41 24.06 14.30 15.78
C LYS A 41 24.25 14.48 17.29
N GLN A 42 23.35 13.95 18.12
CA GLN A 42 23.43 14.04 19.57
C GLN A 42 24.30 12.92 20.13
N LEU A 43 25.44 13.29 20.73
CA LEU A 43 26.38 12.36 21.35
C LEU A 43 25.98 12.10 22.80
N VAL A 44 26.09 10.84 23.23
CA VAL A 44 25.85 10.46 24.62
C VAL A 44 27.17 10.09 25.31
N PRO A 45 27.53 10.74 26.44
CA PRO A 45 28.76 10.43 27.15
C PRO A 45 28.77 8.98 27.67
N PRO A 46 29.93 8.29 27.64
CA PRO A 46 30.04 6.86 27.99
C PRO A 46 29.63 6.55 29.45
N ASP A 47 29.81 7.52 30.36
CA ASP A 47 29.43 7.42 31.77
C ASP A 47 27.93 7.17 31.99
N PHE A 48 27.07 7.53 31.02
CA PHE A 48 25.62 7.28 31.10
C PHE A 48 25.23 5.82 30.87
N HIS A 49 26.07 5.04 30.18
CA HIS A 49 25.71 3.69 29.74
C HIS A 49 26.61 2.58 30.29
N GLN A 50 27.76 2.91 30.87
CA GLN A 50 28.65 1.93 31.50
C GLN A 50 28.19 1.49 32.89
N ALA A 51 27.39 2.29 33.61
CA ALA A 51 26.92 1.95 34.95
C ALA A 51 25.71 0.99 35.00
N SER A 52 25.05 0.75 33.85
CA SER A 52 23.74 0.09 33.82
C SER A 52 23.71 -1.05 32.80
N SER A 53 24.37 -2.17 33.11
CA SER A 53 24.24 -3.43 32.33
C SER A 53 22.89 -4.14 32.51
N GLY A 54 21.85 -3.47 33.02
CA GLY A 54 20.54 -4.06 33.29
C GLY A 54 19.41 -3.13 32.88
N SER A 55 18.56 -3.61 31.96
CA SER A 55 17.27 -3.02 31.58
C SER A 55 17.32 -1.78 30.67
N SER A 56 17.63 -1.98 29.38
CA SER A 56 17.17 -1.06 28.34
C SER A 56 15.72 -1.40 27.97
N LEU A 57 14.82 -0.44 28.13
CA LEU A 57 13.40 -0.54 27.75
C LEU A 57 13.19 -0.59 26.22
N PHE A 58 14.24 -0.33 25.43
CA PHE A 58 14.20 -0.15 23.97
C PHE A 58 14.95 -1.23 23.17
N GLY A 59 15.33 -2.35 23.80
CA GLY A 59 16.03 -3.43 23.11
C GLY A 59 17.54 -3.19 23.02
N SER A 60 18.33 -4.20 23.37
CA SER A 60 19.79 -4.16 23.33
C SER A 60 20.27 -4.78 22.02
N GLN A 61 20.76 -3.97 21.08
CA GLN A 61 21.63 -4.51 20.04
C GLN A 61 23.00 -4.80 20.66
N HIS A 62 23.26 -6.08 20.93
CA HIS A 62 24.58 -6.56 21.29
C HIS A 62 25.51 -6.41 20.08
N SER A 63 26.39 -5.42 20.11
CA SER A 63 27.58 -5.35 19.27
C SER A 63 28.61 -6.31 19.86
N ASP A 64 28.90 -7.39 19.16
CA ASP A 64 30.03 -8.29 19.43
C ASP A 64 31.35 -7.51 19.36
N GLU A 65 31.98 -7.26 20.52
CA GLU A 65 33.39 -6.84 20.57
C GLU A 65 34.27 -8.06 20.86
N GLU A 66 35.10 -8.43 19.88
CA GLU A 66 36.20 -9.38 20.07
C GLU A 66 37.34 -8.76 20.92
N PRO A 67 38.07 -9.55 21.72
CA PRO A 67 39.12 -9.04 22.59
C PRO A 67 40.48 -9.04 21.88
N GLU A 68 40.98 -7.87 21.46
CA GLU A 68 42.35 -7.75 20.96
C GLU A 68 43.37 -7.67 22.10
N ALA A 69 44.02 -8.82 22.28
CA ALA A 69 45.33 -9.14 22.83
C ALA A 69 46.25 -8.00 23.32
N ALA A 70 46.67 -8.17 24.58
CA ALA A 70 47.87 -7.57 25.14
C ALA A 70 49.16 -8.10 24.48
N GLY A 71 50.10 -7.18 24.22
CA GLY A 71 51.54 -7.47 24.26
C GLY A 71 52.38 -6.92 23.11
N GLN A 72 53.17 -5.87 23.37
CA GLN A 72 54.65 -5.94 23.32
C GLN A 72 55.33 -4.59 23.68
N SER A 73 56.01 -4.65 24.83
CA SER A 73 57.37 -4.18 25.15
C SER A 73 57.88 -2.75 24.88
N PRO A 74 58.67 -2.17 25.82
CA PRO A 74 59.08 -0.76 25.83
C PRO A 74 60.45 -0.54 25.18
N ASN A 75 60.69 0.65 24.61
CA ASN A 75 62.06 1.13 24.42
C ASN A 75 62.18 2.63 24.79
N PRO A 76 63.18 3.05 25.59
CA PRO A 76 63.19 4.36 26.21
C PRO A 76 64.23 5.27 25.53
N GLN A 77 63.80 6.21 24.70
CA GLN A 77 64.62 7.36 24.35
C GLN A 77 63.74 8.58 24.05
N ARG A 78 63.69 9.54 24.97
CA ARG A 78 63.55 10.97 24.63
C ARG A 78 63.96 11.85 25.80
N SER A 79 64.99 12.64 25.53
CA SER A 79 65.57 13.66 26.40
C SER A 79 64.54 14.73 26.80
N PRO A 80 64.69 15.35 27.98
CA PRO A 80 63.83 16.41 28.44
C PRO A 80 64.22 17.72 27.75
N THR A 81 63.28 18.67 27.74
CA THR A 81 63.39 20.10 27.37
C THR A 81 62.69 20.44 26.05
N LEU A 82 61.43 20.90 26.16
CA LEU A 82 60.90 22.12 25.52
C LEU A 82 59.36 22.20 25.64
N THR A 83 58.92 22.99 26.63
CA THR A 83 57.85 24.00 26.52
C THR A 83 56.45 23.57 26.05
N LEU A 84 55.60 23.20 27.01
CA LEU A 84 54.29 23.78 27.43
C LEU A 84 53.30 24.42 26.42
N ARG A 85 53.54 24.44 25.10
CA ARG A 85 52.69 25.15 24.12
C ARG A 85 51.86 24.23 23.21
N ASP A 86 52.22 22.95 23.13
CA ASP A 86 51.59 21.97 22.21
C ASP A 86 50.67 20.95 22.90
N GLN A 87 50.54 21.03 24.23
CA GLN A 87 49.68 20.11 24.98
C GLN A 87 48.18 20.42 24.81
N ARG A 88 47.81 21.66 24.45
CA ARG A 88 46.40 22.03 24.23
C ARG A 88 45.87 21.50 22.89
N SER A 89 46.68 21.53 21.84
CA SER A 89 46.38 20.96 20.50
C SER A 89 46.28 19.43 20.57
N ALA A 90 47.28 18.78 21.18
CA ALA A 90 47.29 17.32 21.34
C ALA A 90 46.17 16.81 22.28
N ARG A 91 45.78 17.57 23.32
CA ARG A 91 44.65 17.23 24.20
C ARG A 91 43.30 17.41 23.51
N LYS A 92 43.10 18.49 22.75
CA LYS A 92 41.89 18.68 21.92
C LYS A 92 41.75 17.60 20.85
N GLU A 93 42.85 17.21 20.19
CA GLU A 93 42.83 16.12 19.20
C GLU A 93 42.61 14.73 19.84
N LYS A 94 42.91 14.56 21.13
CA LYS A 94 42.62 13.34 21.87
C LYS A 94 41.17 13.31 22.33
N GLU A 95 40.65 14.40 22.92
CA GLU A 95 39.23 14.57 23.27
C GLU A 95 38.31 14.43 22.05
N LEU A 96 38.68 14.97 20.88
CA LEU A 96 37.93 14.79 19.63
C LEU A 96 37.97 13.34 19.11
N ARG A 97 39.06 12.61 19.33
CA ARG A 97 39.17 11.19 19.00
C ARG A 97 38.34 10.32 19.96
N ASP A 98 38.25 10.72 21.21
CA ASP A 98 37.43 10.06 22.24
C ASP A 98 35.93 10.32 21.97
N ARG A 99 35.55 11.54 21.55
CA ARG A 99 34.17 11.90 21.16
C ARG A 99 33.66 11.17 19.91
N LYS A 100 34.53 10.77 18.97
CA LYS A 100 34.13 9.95 17.81
C LYS A 100 33.75 8.52 18.18
N ARG A 101 34.11 8.06 19.39
CA ARG A 101 33.73 6.74 19.92
C ARG A 101 32.48 6.80 20.79
N TRP A 102 31.88 7.98 20.98
CA TRP A 102 30.67 8.12 21.76
C TRP A 102 29.48 7.63 20.96
N LYS A 103 28.64 6.84 21.61
CA LYS A 103 27.38 6.39 21.02
C LYS A 103 26.48 7.58 20.76
N THR A 104 25.75 7.54 19.67
CA THR A 104 24.75 8.56 19.32
C THR A 104 23.41 8.18 19.92
N LEU A 105 22.51 9.15 20.09
CA LEU A 105 21.16 8.86 20.59
C LEU A 105 20.39 7.91 19.65
N ARG A 106 20.76 7.90 18.37
CA ARG A 106 20.28 6.97 17.34
C ARG A 106 20.68 5.50 17.60
N ASP A 107 21.82 5.23 18.24
CA ASP A 107 22.25 3.84 18.55
C ASP A 107 21.37 3.16 19.60
N PHE A 108 20.52 3.92 20.29
CA PHE A 108 19.55 3.43 21.28
C PHE A 108 18.14 3.24 20.69
N VAL A 109 17.98 3.51 19.40
CA VAL A 109 16.72 3.34 18.67
C VAL A 109 16.74 1.99 17.96
N ASP A 110 15.63 1.26 18.00
CA ASP A 110 15.47 0.02 17.25
C ASP A 110 15.19 0.32 15.78
N GLU A 111 16.25 0.43 14.97
CA GLU A 111 16.15 0.69 13.52
C GLU A 111 15.42 -0.44 12.78
N ARG A 112 15.49 -1.68 13.26
CA ARG A 112 14.84 -2.83 12.61
C ARG A 112 13.33 -2.70 12.69
N ALA A 113 12.81 -2.28 13.83
CA ALA A 113 11.37 -2.05 13.98
C ALA A 113 10.86 -0.92 13.05
N ILE A 114 11.70 0.06 12.71
CA ILE A 114 11.34 1.13 11.76
C ILE A 114 11.34 0.58 10.34
N GLU A 115 12.38 -0.17 9.96
CA GLU A 115 12.46 -0.84 8.66
C GLU A 115 11.28 -1.80 8.45
N ASP A 116 10.93 -2.61 9.45
CA ASP A 116 9.79 -3.53 9.40
C ASP A 116 8.47 -2.81 9.12
N VAL A 117 8.27 -1.62 9.70
CA VAL A 117 7.06 -0.79 9.46
C VAL A 117 7.06 -0.21 8.05
N LEU A 118 8.21 0.24 7.55
CA LEU A 118 8.34 0.76 6.19
C LEU A 118 8.17 -0.35 5.14
N ASP A 119 8.74 -1.52 5.37
CA ASP A 119 8.59 -2.71 4.52
C ASP A 119 7.14 -3.20 4.50
N ALA A 120 6.45 -3.21 5.65
CA ALA A 120 5.03 -3.54 5.73
C ALA A 120 4.19 -2.58 4.88
N ILE A 121 4.48 -1.27 4.92
CA ILE A 121 3.80 -0.27 4.09
C ILE A 121 4.03 -0.52 2.59
N GLU A 122 5.25 -0.90 2.18
CA GLU A 122 5.56 -1.21 0.79
C GLU A 122 4.88 -2.49 0.31
N ASN A 123 4.82 -3.50 1.17
CA ASN A 123 4.09 -4.73 0.88
C ASN A 123 2.58 -4.47 0.74
N ASP A 124 1.97 -3.72 1.65
CA ASP A 124 0.54 -3.34 1.57
C ASP A 124 0.23 -2.57 0.27
N ARG A 125 1.16 -1.72 -0.16
CA ARG A 125 1.05 -0.99 -1.43
C ARG A 125 1.14 -1.92 -2.64
N ASN A 126 2.16 -2.77 -2.69
CA ASN A 126 2.36 -3.70 -3.80
C ASN A 126 1.16 -4.64 -3.92
N ASP A 127 0.61 -5.10 -2.80
CA ASP A 127 -0.59 -5.91 -2.80
C ASP A 127 -1.82 -5.17 -3.34
N LEU A 128 -1.98 -3.88 -3.02
CA LEU A 128 -3.06 -3.06 -3.57
C LEU A 128 -2.93 -2.91 -5.09
N ASP A 129 -1.72 -2.70 -5.60
CA ASP A 129 -1.46 -2.66 -7.05
C ASP A 129 -1.81 -4.01 -7.73
N VAL A 130 -1.52 -5.14 -7.07
CA VAL A 130 -1.89 -6.48 -7.55
C VAL A 130 -3.41 -6.66 -7.57
N VAL A 131 -4.12 -6.20 -6.54
CA VAL A 131 -5.59 -6.27 -6.45
C VAL A 131 -6.25 -5.45 -7.56
N LEU A 132 -5.78 -4.23 -7.80
CA LEU A 132 -6.30 -3.38 -8.88
C LEU A 132 -6.03 -4.00 -10.26
N GLY A 133 -4.80 -4.48 -10.49
CA GLY A 133 -4.38 -5.10 -11.75
C GLY A 133 -5.11 -6.40 -12.11
N ALA A 134 -5.79 -7.05 -11.16
CA ALA A 134 -6.55 -8.28 -11.41
C ALA A 134 -7.74 -8.06 -12.38
N THR A 135 -8.23 -6.82 -12.50
CA THR A 135 -9.46 -6.49 -13.26
C THR A 135 -9.20 -5.79 -14.59
N ASP A 136 -7.95 -5.40 -14.87
CA ASP A 136 -7.56 -4.62 -16.06
C ASP A 136 -7.89 -5.31 -17.39
N SER A 137 -7.86 -6.64 -17.42
CA SER A 137 -8.11 -7.42 -18.63
C SER A 137 -9.59 -7.64 -18.95
N TYR A 138 -10.52 -7.35 -18.02
CA TYR A 138 -11.94 -7.63 -18.19
C TYR A 138 -12.58 -6.89 -19.38
N PRO A 139 -12.30 -5.60 -19.61
CA PRO A 139 -12.86 -4.88 -20.76
C PRO A 139 -12.43 -5.48 -22.10
N GLU A 140 -11.16 -5.86 -22.25
CA GLU A 140 -10.64 -6.47 -23.48
C GLU A 140 -11.26 -7.85 -23.71
N ASN A 141 -11.34 -8.67 -22.66
CA ASN A 141 -11.96 -9.99 -22.73
C ASN A 141 -13.44 -9.89 -23.15
N LEU A 142 -14.20 -8.98 -22.55
CA LEU A 142 -15.60 -8.74 -22.90
C LEU A 142 -15.75 -8.23 -24.34
N MET A 143 -14.88 -7.32 -24.78
CA MET A 143 -14.93 -6.82 -26.16
C MET A 143 -14.65 -7.95 -27.16
N ASN A 144 -13.70 -8.83 -26.87
CA ASN A 144 -13.37 -9.97 -27.72
C ASN A 144 -14.51 -10.98 -27.81
N THR A 145 -15.16 -11.31 -26.68
CA THR A 145 -16.31 -12.23 -26.66
C THR A 145 -17.52 -11.64 -27.38
N ILE A 146 -17.82 -10.35 -27.16
CA ILE A 146 -18.91 -9.66 -27.86
C ILE A 146 -18.64 -9.62 -29.37
N SER A 147 -17.41 -9.28 -29.78
CA SER A 147 -17.03 -9.25 -31.19
C SER A 147 -17.13 -10.64 -31.85
N GLY A 148 -16.79 -11.70 -31.11
CA GLY A 148 -16.95 -13.09 -31.57
C GLY A 148 -18.42 -13.46 -31.79
N ILE A 149 -19.29 -13.09 -30.84
CA ILE A 149 -20.74 -13.28 -30.95
C ILE A 149 -21.30 -12.47 -32.12
N GLU A 150 -20.87 -11.22 -32.31
CA GLU A 150 -21.30 -10.39 -33.45
C GLU A 150 -20.95 -11.02 -34.80
N GLN A 151 -19.77 -11.64 -34.91
CA GLN A 151 -19.35 -12.35 -36.13
C GLN A 151 -20.12 -13.66 -36.35
N SER A 152 -20.64 -14.27 -35.29
CA SER A 152 -21.44 -15.50 -35.35
C SER A 152 -22.92 -15.25 -35.72
N LEU A 153 -23.39 -14.00 -35.67
CA LEU A 153 -24.78 -13.67 -36.01
C LEU A 153 -25.05 -13.91 -37.50
N PRO A 154 -26.14 -14.60 -37.86
CA PRO A 154 -26.50 -14.82 -39.25
C PRO A 154 -26.79 -13.48 -39.95
N ALA A 155 -26.23 -13.30 -41.15
CA ALA A 155 -26.58 -12.17 -42.00
C ALA A 155 -28.09 -12.15 -42.30
N LYS A 156 -28.69 -10.96 -42.39
CA LYS A 156 -30.08 -10.79 -42.85
C LYS A 156 -30.21 -11.35 -44.26
N THR A 157 -30.67 -12.59 -44.39
CA THR A 157 -31.13 -13.16 -45.65
C THR A 157 -32.47 -12.54 -46.00
N ALA A 158 -32.59 -12.04 -47.22
CA ALA A 158 -33.86 -11.60 -47.74
C ALA A 158 -34.79 -12.81 -47.81
N VAL A 159 -35.96 -12.70 -47.17
CA VAL A 159 -37.00 -13.72 -47.26
C VAL A 159 -37.50 -13.71 -48.72
N PRO A 160 -37.48 -14.85 -49.44
CA PRO A 160 -38.13 -14.90 -50.74
C PRO A 160 -39.61 -14.53 -50.54
N PRO A 161 -40.27 -13.86 -51.49
CA PRO A 161 -41.66 -13.45 -51.34
C PRO A 161 -42.59 -14.68 -51.41
N ILE A 162 -42.62 -15.46 -50.33
CA ILE A 162 -43.30 -16.76 -50.24
C ILE A 162 -44.77 -16.63 -50.63
N ASN A 163 -45.42 -15.55 -50.21
CA ASN A 163 -46.83 -15.34 -50.51
C ASN A 163 -47.07 -15.10 -52.01
N GLU A 164 -46.20 -14.34 -52.67
CA GLU A 164 -46.26 -14.11 -54.11
C GLU A 164 -45.99 -15.40 -54.89
N ILE A 165 -44.99 -16.18 -54.47
CA ILE A 165 -44.66 -17.46 -55.11
C ILE A 165 -45.81 -18.46 -54.97
N ILE A 166 -46.46 -18.55 -53.81
CA ILE A 166 -47.62 -19.44 -53.59
C ILE A 166 -48.82 -18.98 -54.43
N HIS A 167 -49.07 -17.67 -54.52
CA HIS A 167 -50.15 -17.14 -55.35
C HIS A 167 -49.92 -17.43 -56.85
N LEU A 168 -48.70 -17.21 -57.33
CA LEU A 168 -48.30 -17.54 -58.71
C LEU A 168 -48.42 -19.04 -58.98
N GLN A 169 -47.96 -19.89 -58.06
CA GLN A 169 -48.11 -21.34 -58.18
C GLN A 169 -49.59 -21.77 -58.20
N ALA A 170 -50.45 -21.16 -57.39
CA ALA A 170 -51.88 -21.45 -57.38
C ALA A 170 -52.57 -21.02 -58.68
N GLU A 171 -52.18 -19.87 -59.25
CA GLU A 171 -52.67 -19.38 -60.53
C GLU A 171 -52.27 -20.33 -61.67
N VAL A 172 -50.99 -20.69 -61.77
CA VAL A 172 -50.47 -21.63 -62.77
C VAL A 172 -51.11 -23.01 -62.61
N SER A 173 -51.28 -23.52 -61.38
CA SER A 173 -51.96 -24.78 -61.13
C SER A 173 -53.44 -24.76 -61.55
N THR A 174 -54.11 -23.62 -61.43
CA THR A 174 -55.51 -23.46 -61.85
C THR A 174 -55.60 -23.43 -63.38
N GLN A 175 -54.66 -22.76 -64.05
CA GLN A 175 -54.55 -22.75 -65.51
C GLN A 175 -54.29 -24.17 -66.05
N MET A 176 -53.35 -24.91 -65.47
CA MET A 176 -53.09 -26.31 -65.82
C MET A 176 -54.32 -27.21 -65.65
N ALA A 177 -55.10 -27.03 -64.59
CA ALA A 177 -56.34 -27.78 -64.39
C ALA A 177 -57.36 -27.48 -65.50
N GLY A 178 -57.48 -26.22 -65.92
CA GLY A 178 -58.32 -25.83 -67.06
C GLY A 178 -57.86 -26.44 -68.39
N HIS A 179 -56.54 -26.48 -68.65
CA HIS A 179 -55.99 -27.14 -69.84
C HIS A 179 -56.26 -28.65 -69.84
N LEU A 180 -56.14 -29.33 -68.69
CA LEU A 180 -56.43 -30.76 -68.56
C LEU A 180 -57.93 -31.06 -68.69
N GLU A 181 -58.81 -30.19 -68.16
CA GLU A 181 -60.27 -30.33 -68.32
C GLU A 181 -60.68 -30.14 -69.79
N SER A 182 -60.10 -29.15 -70.48
CA SER A 182 -60.29 -28.94 -71.92
C SER A 182 -59.81 -30.15 -72.74
N LEU A 183 -58.63 -30.68 -72.44
CA LEU A 183 -58.08 -31.88 -73.08
C LEU A 183 -58.97 -33.13 -72.84
N ALA A 184 -59.48 -33.30 -71.61
CA ALA A 184 -60.37 -34.40 -71.27
C ALA A 184 -61.72 -34.28 -71.98
N SER A 185 -62.30 -33.09 -72.03
CA SER A 185 -63.53 -32.81 -72.80
C SER A 185 -63.33 -33.10 -74.28
N HIS A 186 -62.23 -32.65 -74.87
CA HIS A 186 -61.91 -32.94 -76.27
C HIS A 186 -61.70 -34.44 -76.51
N TYR A 187 -61.02 -35.16 -75.61
CA TYR A 187 -60.89 -36.61 -75.70
C TYR A 187 -62.26 -37.31 -75.63
N GLU A 188 -63.15 -36.89 -74.74
CA GLU A 188 -64.52 -37.41 -74.65
C GLU A 188 -65.33 -37.13 -75.92
N GLN A 189 -65.18 -35.95 -76.51
CA GLN A 189 -65.79 -35.58 -77.81
C GLN A 189 -65.24 -36.45 -78.95
N MET A 190 -63.92 -36.63 -79.05
CA MET A 190 -63.31 -37.51 -80.05
C MET A 190 -63.72 -38.98 -79.85
N ALA A 191 -63.81 -39.46 -78.62
CA ALA A 191 -64.24 -40.82 -78.31
C ALA A 191 -65.76 -41.01 -78.51
N GLY A 192 -66.55 -39.96 -78.34
CA GLY A 192 -67.96 -39.91 -78.73
C GLY A 192 -68.12 -39.99 -80.24
N ALA A 193 -67.44 -39.11 -80.97
CA ALA A 193 -67.41 -39.08 -82.42
C ALA A 193 -66.92 -40.41 -83.02
N LEU A 194 -65.92 -41.07 -82.42
CA LEU A 194 -65.52 -42.41 -82.87
C LEU A 194 -66.67 -43.42 -82.77
N ARG A 195 -67.39 -43.45 -81.63
CA ARG A 195 -68.53 -44.37 -81.41
C ARG A 195 -69.70 -44.08 -82.34
N GLU A 196 -70.00 -42.81 -82.58
CA GLU A 196 -71.06 -42.37 -83.50
C GLU A 196 -70.70 -42.67 -84.96
N SER A 197 -69.41 -42.58 -85.32
CA SER A 197 -68.90 -42.98 -86.63
C SER A 197 -69.03 -44.49 -86.86
N GLU A 198 -68.74 -45.31 -85.84
CA GLU A 198 -68.91 -46.77 -85.86
C GLU A 198 -70.38 -47.19 -85.93
N ALA A 199 -71.29 -46.36 -85.40
CA ALA A 199 -72.74 -46.55 -85.45
C ALA A 199 -73.37 -46.12 -86.79
N GLY A 200 -72.61 -45.46 -87.67
CA GLY A 200 -73.05 -45.07 -89.02
C GLY A 200 -73.79 -43.74 -89.11
N GLU A 201 -73.67 -42.86 -88.09
CA GLU A 201 -74.18 -41.50 -88.15
C GLU A 201 -73.25 -40.58 -88.96
N ALA A 202 -73.85 -39.65 -89.72
CA ALA A 202 -73.11 -38.66 -90.49
C ALA A 202 -72.89 -37.41 -89.63
N PHE A 203 -71.62 -37.08 -89.37
CA PHE A 203 -71.25 -35.84 -88.69
C PHE A 203 -71.67 -34.62 -89.51
N SER A 204 -72.05 -33.55 -88.82
CA SER A 204 -72.17 -32.26 -89.50
C SER A 204 -70.78 -31.74 -89.86
N GLU A 205 -70.70 -30.95 -90.93
CA GLU A 205 -69.45 -30.27 -91.32
C GLU A 205 -68.94 -29.37 -90.18
N ASP A 206 -69.84 -28.81 -89.38
CA ASP A 206 -69.52 -27.95 -88.23
C ASP A 206 -68.84 -28.77 -87.11
N ASP A 207 -69.30 -29.99 -86.79
CA ASP A 207 -68.68 -30.85 -85.78
C ASP A 207 -67.26 -31.29 -86.18
N LEU A 208 -67.06 -31.58 -87.47
CA LEU A 208 -65.74 -31.92 -88.02
C LEU A 208 -64.78 -30.71 -88.02
N GLN A 209 -65.31 -29.51 -88.25
CA GLN A 209 -64.53 -28.27 -88.19
C GLN A 209 -64.13 -27.92 -86.76
N ASP A 210 -65.03 -28.06 -85.79
CA ASP A 210 -64.71 -27.83 -84.37
C ASP A 210 -63.68 -28.85 -83.85
N MET A 211 -63.80 -30.14 -84.19
CA MET A 211 -62.77 -31.14 -83.85
C MET A 211 -61.42 -30.86 -84.51
N ASN A 212 -61.39 -30.41 -85.76
CA ASN A 212 -60.15 -30.09 -86.45
C ASN A 212 -59.50 -28.82 -85.86
N ARG A 213 -60.31 -27.83 -85.44
CA ARG A 213 -59.83 -26.64 -84.72
C ARG A 213 -59.20 -27.04 -83.37
N ASP A 214 -59.90 -27.83 -82.58
CA ASP A 214 -59.40 -28.28 -81.28
C ASP A 214 -58.12 -29.13 -81.43
N THR A 215 -58.03 -29.94 -82.49
CA THR A 215 -56.81 -30.71 -82.83
C THR A 215 -55.64 -29.80 -83.24
N GLU A 216 -55.91 -28.67 -83.90
CA GLU A 216 -54.89 -27.67 -84.25
C GLU A 216 -54.42 -26.85 -83.03
N GLU A 217 -55.24 -26.71 -81.99
CA GLU A 217 -54.93 -25.98 -80.75
C GLU A 217 -54.15 -26.83 -79.72
N LEU A 218 -54.23 -28.17 -79.79
CA LEU A 218 -53.52 -29.10 -78.89
C LEU A 218 -52.02 -28.81 -78.71
N PRO A 219 -51.23 -28.50 -79.76
CA PRO A 219 -49.81 -28.19 -79.59
C PRO A 219 -49.56 -26.92 -78.77
N SER A 220 -50.45 -25.92 -78.86
CA SER A 220 -50.36 -24.68 -78.06
C SER A 220 -50.66 -24.97 -76.59
N ILE A 221 -51.73 -25.73 -76.33
CA ILE A 221 -52.11 -26.14 -74.97
C ILE A 221 -51.00 -26.97 -74.32
N MET A 222 -50.37 -27.88 -75.08
CA MET A 222 -49.22 -28.65 -74.58
C MET A 222 -48.01 -27.76 -74.26
N ALA A 223 -47.69 -26.76 -75.11
CA ALA A 223 -46.60 -25.83 -74.86
C ALA A 223 -46.85 -24.96 -73.61
N GLU A 224 -48.09 -24.50 -73.40
CA GLU A 224 -48.51 -23.76 -72.20
C GLU A 224 -48.43 -24.63 -70.93
N LEU A 225 -48.75 -25.92 -71.05
CA LEU A 225 -48.66 -26.89 -69.94
C LEU A 225 -47.20 -27.22 -69.59
N GLU A 226 -46.31 -27.30 -70.59
CA GLU A 226 -44.87 -27.41 -70.40
C GLU A 226 -44.28 -26.15 -69.73
N GLU A 227 -44.67 -24.95 -70.17
CA GLU A 227 -44.29 -23.68 -69.54
C GLU A 227 -44.78 -23.58 -68.08
N SER A 228 -46.01 -24.03 -67.83
CA SER A 228 -46.60 -24.10 -66.50
C SER A 228 -45.82 -25.02 -65.56
N ILE A 229 -45.38 -26.20 -66.05
CA ILE A 229 -44.53 -27.12 -65.29
C ILE A 229 -43.19 -26.46 -64.93
N LEU A 230 -42.52 -25.82 -65.90
CA LEU A 230 -41.26 -25.12 -65.67
C LEU A 230 -41.39 -23.98 -64.65
N SER A 231 -42.51 -23.24 -64.69
CA SER A 231 -42.81 -22.17 -63.73
C SER A 231 -42.99 -22.70 -62.31
N ILE A 232 -43.70 -23.83 -62.15
CA ILE A 232 -43.87 -24.50 -60.85
C ILE A 232 -42.54 -25.07 -60.34
N GLU A 233 -41.72 -25.66 -61.20
CA GLU A 233 -40.40 -26.19 -60.85
C GLU A 233 -39.45 -25.08 -60.36
N SER A 234 -39.41 -23.95 -61.07
CA SER A 234 -38.64 -22.75 -60.67
C SER A 234 -39.10 -22.19 -59.33
N SER A 235 -40.42 -22.10 -59.13
CA SER A 235 -41.03 -21.67 -57.86
C SER A 235 -40.67 -22.61 -56.70
N HIS A 236 -40.70 -23.92 -56.94
CA HIS A 236 -40.29 -24.93 -55.98
C HIS A 236 -38.79 -24.83 -55.63
N GLU A 237 -37.92 -24.61 -56.63
CA GLU A 237 -36.48 -24.43 -56.40
C GLU A 237 -36.19 -23.18 -55.56
N GLN A 238 -36.87 -22.06 -55.84
CA GLN A 238 -36.76 -20.83 -55.04
C GLN A 238 -37.21 -21.04 -53.58
N LEU A 239 -38.32 -21.74 -53.36
CA LEU A 239 -38.79 -22.07 -52.00
C LEU A 239 -37.86 -23.05 -51.29
N SER A 240 -37.35 -24.06 -51.99
CA SER A 240 -36.44 -25.07 -51.42
C SER A 240 -35.09 -24.46 -51.02
N THR A 241 -34.52 -23.60 -51.87
CA THR A 241 -33.27 -22.87 -51.57
C THR A 241 -33.46 -21.90 -50.41
N GLY A 242 -34.58 -21.17 -50.37
CA GLY A 242 -34.96 -20.34 -49.24
C GLY A 242 -35.12 -21.13 -47.93
N LYS A 243 -35.83 -22.26 -47.97
CA LYS A 243 -36.01 -23.17 -46.84
C LYS A 243 -34.66 -23.67 -46.29
N ALA A 244 -33.77 -24.16 -47.16
CA ALA A 244 -32.45 -24.63 -46.76
C ALA A 244 -31.59 -23.52 -46.14
N ALA A 245 -31.73 -22.27 -46.61
CA ALA A 245 -31.06 -21.12 -46.01
C ALA A 245 -31.60 -20.82 -44.60
N PHE A 246 -32.92 -20.88 -44.40
CA PHE A 246 -33.53 -20.68 -43.08
C PHE A 246 -33.22 -21.80 -42.10
N GLU A 247 -33.20 -23.06 -42.54
CA GLU A 247 -32.82 -24.19 -41.69
C GLU A 247 -31.40 -24.02 -41.14
N LYS A 248 -30.45 -23.61 -41.99
CA LYS A 248 -29.08 -23.28 -41.54
C LYS A 248 -29.03 -22.13 -40.54
N GLN A 249 -29.86 -21.11 -40.70
CA GLN A 249 -29.93 -20.00 -39.74
C GLN A 249 -30.55 -20.43 -38.41
N LEU A 250 -31.59 -21.28 -38.47
CA LEU A 250 -32.24 -21.83 -37.30
C LEU A 250 -31.32 -22.77 -36.52
N GLU A 251 -30.40 -23.46 -37.20
CA GLU A 251 -29.35 -24.27 -36.55
C GLU A 251 -28.28 -23.41 -35.85
N LEU A 252 -27.98 -22.22 -36.39
CA LEU A 252 -26.97 -21.31 -35.84
C LEU A 252 -27.49 -20.52 -34.62
N LEU A 253 -28.78 -20.14 -34.61
CA LEU A 253 -29.37 -19.31 -33.57
C LEU A 253 -29.30 -19.91 -32.13
N PRO A 254 -29.50 -21.22 -31.92
CA PRO A 254 -29.31 -21.84 -30.61
C PRO A 254 -27.85 -21.81 -30.14
N ALA A 255 -26.88 -21.81 -31.06
CA ALA A 255 -25.48 -21.67 -30.70
C ALA A 255 -25.20 -20.25 -30.21
N THR A 256 -25.65 -19.24 -30.97
CA THR A 256 -25.46 -17.84 -30.58
C THR A 256 -26.20 -17.46 -29.28
N LEU A 257 -27.38 -18.04 -29.03
CA LEU A 257 -28.09 -17.88 -27.76
C LEU A 257 -27.30 -18.48 -26.60
N ARG A 258 -26.69 -19.66 -26.78
CA ARG A 258 -25.82 -20.27 -25.77
C ARG A 258 -24.59 -19.42 -25.48
N ASP A 259 -23.98 -18.87 -26.53
CA ASP A 259 -22.83 -17.97 -26.39
C ASP A 259 -23.21 -16.68 -25.63
N LEU A 260 -24.44 -16.18 -25.83
CA LEU A 260 -25.01 -15.07 -25.05
C LEU A 260 -25.22 -15.43 -23.57
N ASP A 261 -25.75 -16.62 -23.30
CA ASP A 261 -25.95 -17.11 -21.93
C ASP A 261 -24.60 -17.27 -21.22
N GLU A 262 -23.60 -17.85 -21.88
CA GLU A 262 -22.23 -17.98 -21.37
C GLU A 262 -21.60 -16.61 -21.10
N LEU A 263 -21.77 -15.64 -22.00
CA LEU A 263 -21.34 -14.26 -21.76
C LEU A 263 -22.03 -13.66 -20.52
N GLY A 264 -23.31 -13.93 -20.31
CA GLY A 264 -24.06 -13.49 -19.14
C GLY A 264 -23.48 -14.05 -17.82
N GLU A 265 -23.14 -15.33 -17.79
CA GLU A 265 -22.49 -15.97 -16.64
C GLU A 265 -21.09 -15.38 -16.40
N ILE A 266 -20.27 -15.23 -17.44
CA ILE A 266 -18.93 -14.61 -17.37
C ILE A 266 -19.03 -13.18 -16.84
N MET A 267 -19.97 -12.38 -17.35
CA MET A 267 -20.18 -11.00 -16.89
C MET A 267 -20.60 -10.94 -15.41
N THR A 268 -21.41 -11.89 -14.96
CA THR A 268 -21.85 -11.97 -13.57
C THR A 268 -20.68 -12.32 -12.65
N GLU A 269 -19.85 -13.29 -13.04
CA GLU A 269 -18.64 -13.66 -12.31
C GLU A 269 -17.61 -12.51 -12.27
N MET A 270 -17.41 -11.80 -13.40
CA MET A 270 -16.56 -10.61 -13.48
C MET A 270 -17.07 -9.48 -12.59
N LEU A 271 -18.39 -9.23 -12.56
CA LEU A 271 -19.01 -8.25 -11.68
C LEU A 271 -18.80 -8.59 -10.20
N GLN A 272 -18.99 -9.85 -9.83
CA GLN A 272 -18.82 -10.30 -8.45
C GLN A 272 -17.35 -10.22 -8.01
N ARG A 273 -16.41 -10.54 -8.90
CA ARG A 273 -14.98 -10.31 -8.66
C ARG A 273 -14.64 -8.83 -8.56
N GLN A 274 -15.22 -7.97 -9.39
CA GLN A 274 -15.01 -6.51 -9.32
C GLN A 274 -15.47 -5.94 -7.98
N GLU A 275 -16.62 -6.41 -7.47
CA GLU A 275 -17.10 -6.02 -6.15
C GLU A 275 -16.16 -6.48 -5.04
N GLY A 276 -15.62 -7.71 -5.12
CA GLY A 276 -14.60 -8.20 -4.20
C GLY A 276 -13.29 -7.38 -4.27
N VAL A 277 -12.85 -7.00 -5.46
CA VAL A 277 -11.68 -6.14 -5.66
C VAL A 277 -11.91 -4.74 -5.10
N GLU A 278 -13.13 -4.19 -5.23
CA GLU A 278 -13.52 -2.91 -4.63
C GLU A 278 -13.44 -2.98 -3.10
N THR A 279 -14.00 -4.03 -2.47
CA THR A 279 -13.91 -4.22 -1.01
C THR A 279 -12.48 -4.44 -0.54
N ASP A 280 -11.70 -5.26 -1.24
CA ASP A 280 -10.30 -5.54 -0.90
C ASP A 280 -9.43 -4.27 -1.03
N ALA A 281 -9.70 -3.44 -2.05
CA ALA A 281 -9.02 -2.17 -2.22
C ALA A 281 -9.34 -1.20 -1.07
N ASP A 282 -10.59 -1.06 -0.68
CA ASP A 282 -11.00 -0.22 0.46
C ASP A 282 -10.34 -0.66 1.77
N GLU A 283 -10.31 -1.97 2.04
CA GLU A 283 -9.64 -2.53 3.23
C GLU A 283 -8.13 -2.23 3.23
N ARG A 284 -7.47 -2.38 2.07
CA ARG A 284 -6.04 -2.08 1.94
C ARG A 284 -5.73 -0.60 2.05
N ILE A 285 -6.55 0.27 1.47
CA ILE A 285 -6.43 1.72 1.64
C ILE A 285 -6.60 2.11 3.12
N ALA A 286 -7.52 1.45 3.84
CA ALA A 286 -7.66 1.65 5.29
C ALA A 286 -6.40 1.19 6.06
N SER A 287 -5.81 0.04 5.70
CA SER A 287 -4.53 -0.41 6.28
C SER A 287 -3.41 0.59 6.03
N LEU A 288 -3.27 1.08 4.79
CA LEU A 288 -2.27 2.09 4.41
C LEU A 288 -2.42 3.39 5.21
N HIS A 289 -3.66 3.86 5.44
CA HIS A 289 -3.91 5.01 6.31
C HIS A 289 -3.53 4.73 7.78
N GLN A 290 -3.85 3.54 8.29
CA GLN A 290 -3.47 3.14 9.64
C GLN A 290 -1.93 3.11 9.79
N SER A 291 -1.22 2.60 8.81
CA SER A 291 0.25 2.57 8.81
C SER A 291 0.85 3.99 8.76
N LEU A 292 0.24 4.94 8.03
CA LEU A 292 0.64 6.34 8.10
C LEU A 292 0.49 6.94 9.51
N LEU A 293 -0.55 6.57 10.25
CA LEU A 293 -0.73 6.99 11.64
C LEU A 293 0.37 6.41 12.54
N THR A 294 0.77 5.14 12.31
CA THR A 294 1.89 4.55 13.06
C THR A 294 3.21 5.28 12.81
N LEU A 295 3.47 5.71 11.57
CA LEU A 295 4.65 6.47 11.20
C LEU A 295 4.67 7.86 11.88
N GLU A 296 3.51 8.50 11.98
CA GLU A 296 3.35 9.79 12.67
C GLU A 296 3.53 9.66 14.19
N ASP A 297 2.96 8.62 14.81
CA ASP A 297 3.16 8.32 16.22
C ASP A 297 4.63 8.02 16.53
N LEU A 298 5.30 7.24 15.67
CA LEU A 298 6.73 6.97 15.79
C LEU A 298 7.57 8.26 15.72
N HIS A 299 7.28 9.14 14.76
CA HIS A 299 7.92 10.45 14.67
C HIS A 299 7.73 11.27 15.95
N GLN A 300 6.50 11.34 16.47
CA GLN A 300 6.20 12.07 17.70
C GLN A 300 6.91 11.49 18.92
N ARG A 301 7.04 10.17 19.01
CA ARG A 301 7.80 9.49 20.07
C ARG A 301 9.28 9.84 20.00
N PHE A 302 9.87 9.95 18.79
CA PHE A 302 11.27 10.36 18.65
C PHE A 302 11.50 11.83 18.99
N ILE A 303 10.56 12.73 18.67
CA ILE A 303 10.58 14.12 19.17
C ILE A 303 10.59 14.13 20.70
N ALA A 304 9.65 13.40 21.31
CA ALA A 304 9.53 13.33 22.77
C ALA A 304 10.80 12.74 23.40
N PHE A 305 11.38 11.72 22.79
CA PHE A 305 12.65 11.12 23.21
C PHE A 305 13.78 12.14 23.18
N GLN A 306 13.95 12.87 22.07
CA GLN A 306 14.96 13.93 21.94
C GLN A 306 14.81 15.01 23.03
N ILE A 307 13.60 15.54 23.21
CA ILE A 307 13.31 16.56 24.22
C ILE A 307 13.58 16.03 25.63
N SER A 308 13.20 14.78 25.91
CA SER A 308 13.41 14.17 27.23
C SER A 308 14.90 13.98 27.53
N PHE A 309 15.71 13.66 26.52
CA PHE A 309 17.16 13.54 26.65
C PHE A 309 17.81 14.91 26.91
N ASP A 310 17.43 15.96 26.18
CA ASP A 310 17.93 17.31 26.44
C ASP A 310 17.54 17.78 27.87
N LYS A 311 16.33 17.46 28.35
CA LYS A 311 15.91 17.73 29.74
C LYS A 311 16.72 16.92 30.76
N LEU A 312 17.07 15.67 30.46
CA LEU A 312 17.93 14.85 31.30
C LEU A 312 19.32 15.48 31.47
N LEU A 313 19.91 16.01 30.39
CA LEU A 313 21.21 16.70 30.45
C LEU A 313 21.14 17.94 31.35
N VAL A 314 20.09 18.76 31.22
CA VAL A 314 19.88 19.94 32.07
C VAL A 314 19.71 19.54 33.54
N GLU A 315 18.98 18.46 33.80
CA GLU A 315 18.74 17.96 35.15
C GLU A 315 20.01 17.40 35.81
N MET A 316 20.83 16.67 35.06
CA MET A 316 22.13 16.20 35.56
C MET A 316 23.06 17.36 35.90
N ALA A 317 23.09 18.41 35.07
CA ALA A 317 23.84 19.63 35.36
C ALA A 317 23.35 20.31 36.64
N ARG A 318 22.02 20.37 36.85
CA ARG A 318 21.42 20.94 38.08
C ARG A 318 21.86 20.16 39.33
N ARG A 319 21.83 18.82 39.28
CA ARG A 319 22.26 17.98 40.41
C ARG A 319 23.75 18.13 40.72
N LYS A 320 24.59 18.23 39.69
CA LYS A 320 26.02 18.51 39.86
C LYS A 320 26.25 19.83 40.59
N GLN A 321 25.57 20.90 40.17
CA GLN A 321 25.66 22.21 40.84
C GLN A 321 25.21 22.16 42.30
N TYR A 322 24.13 21.43 42.59
CA TYR A 322 23.66 21.26 43.96
C TYR A 322 24.69 20.54 44.84
N ARG A 323 25.28 19.44 44.33
CA ARG A 323 26.34 18.71 45.05
C ARG A 323 27.55 19.60 45.31
N GLU A 324 28.08 20.25 44.28
CA GLU A 324 29.24 21.14 44.43
C GLU A 324 28.97 22.27 45.43
N ALA A 325 27.75 22.83 45.42
CA ALA A 325 27.34 23.84 46.39
C ALA A 325 27.26 23.29 47.82
N ALA A 326 26.71 22.09 48.00
CA ALA A 326 26.62 21.42 49.30
C ALA A 326 28.02 21.05 49.84
N GLU A 327 28.87 20.46 49.00
CA GLU A 327 30.26 20.12 49.33
C GLU A 327 31.06 21.37 49.72
N LYS A 328 30.94 22.46 48.98
CA LYS A 328 31.61 23.73 49.30
C LYS A 328 31.18 24.29 50.67
N ILE A 329 29.91 24.12 51.03
CA ILE A 329 29.42 24.53 52.36
C ILE A 329 30.02 23.64 53.44
N VAL A 330 30.03 22.31 53.23
CA VAL A 330 30.61 21.36 54.19
C VAL A 330 32.10 21.59 54.36
N GLU A 331 32.86 21.76 53.27
CA GLU A 331 34.29 22.08 53.29
C GLU A 331 34.55 23.41 54.02
N GLY A 332 33.74 24.43 53.75
CA GLY A 332 33.80 25.71 54.45
C GLY A 332 33.53 25.60 55.95
N MET A 333 32.52 24.82 56.34
CA MET A 333 32.21 24.56 57.76
C MET A 333 33.34 23.78 58.45
N MET A 334 33.88 22.74 57.81
CA MET A 334 35.00 21.97 58.34
C MET A 334 36.24 22.84 58.53
N SER A 335 36.57 23.69 57.55
CA SER A 335 37.70 24.63 57.64
C SER A 335 37.51 25.66 58.76
N GLN A 336 36.30 26.19 58.94
CA GLN A 336 35.99 27.10 60.05
C GLN A 336 36.10 26.41 61.41
N LEU A 337 35.57 25.18 61.54
CA LEU A 337 35.67 24.39 62.78
C LEU A 337 37.12 24.04 63.13
N GLU A 338 37.94 23.70 62.13
CA GLU A 338 39.36 23.43 62.32
C GLU A 338 40.13 24.70 62.74
N THR A 339 39.82 25.84 62.12
CA THR A 339 40.42 27.14 62.49
C THR A 339 40.06 27.51 63.93
N MET A 340 38.80 27.42 64.32
CA MET A 340 38.35 27.70 65.69
C MET A 340 38.98 26.75 66.72
N ALA A 341 39.07 25.46 66.39
CA ALA A 341 39.71 24.47 67.26
C ALA A 341 41.21 24.77 67.43
N GLU A 342 41.89 25.20 66.38
CA GLU A 342 43.30 25.57 66.43
C GLU A 342 43.54 26.87 67.22
N GLU A 343 42.70 27.89 67.03
CA GLU A 343 42.74 29.12 67.81
C GLU A 343 42.56 28.86 69.31
N GLU A 344 41.55 28.09 69.71
CA GLU A 344 41.31 27.71 71.10
C GLU A 344 42.47 26.86 71.66
N ARG A 345 43.05 25.96 70.83
CA ARG A 345 44.23 25.19 71.22
C ARG A 345 45.40 26.11 71.54
N LEU A 346 45.65 27.12 70.70
CA LEU A 346 46.73 28.08 70.91
C LEU A 346 46.53 28.88 72.21
N VAL A 347 45.30 29.34 72.47
CA VAL A 347 44.98 30.07 73.71
C VAL A 347 45.18 29.19 74.95
N ARG A 348 44.72 27.93 74.92
CA ARG A 348 44.94 26.98 76.04
C ARG A 348 46.42 26.68 76.27
N VAL A 349 47.18 26.47 75.20
CA VAL A 349 48.63 26.26 75.27
C VAL A 349 49.33 27.49 75.84
N GLN A 350 48.96 28.69 75.40
CA GLN A 350 49.52 29.94 75.92
C GLN A 350 49.22 30.09 77.42
N PHE A 351 47.97 29.89 77.84
CA PHE A 351 47.58 29.94 79.25
C PHE A 351 48.34 28.91 80.09
N ASN A 352 48.45 27.67 79.62
CA ASN A 352 49.19 26.62 80.32
C ASN A 352 50.70 26.93 80.39
N THR A 353 51.26 27.55 79.35
CA THR A 353 52.67 27.98 79.34
C THR A 353 52.93 29.09 80.36
N GLU A 354 52.01 30.05 80.48
CA GLU A 354 52.16 31.21 81.37
C GLU A 354 51.86 30.87 82.84
N GLN A 355 50.85 30.05 83.12
CA GLN A 355 50.33 29.82 84.48
C GLN A 355 50.47 28.38 84.97
N GLY A 356 50.69 27.40 84.10
CA GLY A 356 50.71 25.98 84.45
C GLY A 356 51.78 25.61 85.47
N ALA A 357 52.92 26.31 85.51
CA ALA A 357 53.99 26.08 86.49
C ALA A 357 53.57 26.43 87.94
N HIS A 358 52.53 27.24 88.12
CA HIS A 358 52.03 27.70 89.41
C HIS A 358 50.72 27.02 89.84
N LEU A 359 50.13 26.17 89.00
CA LEU A 359 48.89 25.45 89.25
C LEU A 359 49.17 23.96 89.46
N PRO A 360 48.93 23.42 90.68
CA PRO A 360 48.92 21.98 90.91
C PRO A 360 47.94 21.27 89.98
N ALA A 361 48.38 20.16 89.38
CA ALA A 361 47.58 19.39 88.39
C ALA A 361 46.21 18.92 88.92
N ASP A 362 46.06 18.76 90.24
CA ASP A 362 44.85 18.24 90.89
C ASP A 362 43.70 19.27 91.02
N ILE A 363 43.94 20.57 90.76
CA ILE A 363 42.89 21.60 90.87
C ILE A 363 41.89 21.51 89.72
N CYS A 364 42.33 21.15 88.51
CA CYS A 364 41.45 21.00 87.35
C CYS A 364 42.03 20.00 86.35
N LEU A 365 41.51 18.77 86.35
CA LEU A 365 41.94 17.69 85.45
C LEU A 365 41.68 18.00 83.96
N CYS A 366 40.84 19.00 83.67
CA CYS A 366 40.47 19.37 82.31
C CYS A 366 41.37 20.44 81.68
N ILE A 367 42.35 20.99 82.42
CA ILE A 367 43.18 22.12 81.98
C ILE A 367 44.08 21.78 80.79
N GLU A 368 44.46 20.51 80.63
CA GLU A 368 45.30 20.02 79.53
C GLU A 368 44.49 19.38 78.39
N ASN A 369 43.16 19.32 78.51
CA ASN A 369 42.35 18.66 77.49
C ASN A 369 42.39 19.44 76.17
N PRO A 370 42.64 18.76 75.02
CA PRO A 370 42.55 19.39 73.73
C PRO A 370 41.11 19.89 73.48
N PRO A 371 40.93 20.93 72.65
CA PRO A 371 39.60 21.38 72.27
C PRO A 371 38.84 20.26 71.52
N THR A 372 37.52 20.22 71.72
CA THR A 372 36.64 19.25 71.06
C THR A 372 36.71 19.44 69.55
N ARG A 373 37.03 18.36 68.81
CA ARG A 373 36.99 18.34 67.35
C ARG A 373 35.59 17.95 66.89
N TRP A 374 35.13 18.58 65.82
CA TRP A 374 33.85 18.33 65.20
C TRP A 374 34.08 17.81 63.78
N GLU A 375 33.34 16.77 63.38
CA GLU A 375 33.38 16.20 62.03
C GLU A 375 31.96 16.24 61.45
N VAL A 376 31.85 16.65 60.19
CA VAL A 376 30.59 16.70 59.45
C VAL A 376 30.59 15.54 58.47
N LEU A 377 29.64 14.62 58.60
CA LEU A 377 29.51 13.45 57.74
C LEU A 377 28.15 13.45 57.03
N PRO A 378 28.03 12.82 55.86
CA PRO A 378 26.76 12.57 55.20
C PRO A 378 25.77 11.86 56.13
N TRP A 379 24.48 12.18 55.98
CA TRP A 379 23.42 11.59 56.78
C TRP A 379 23.43 10.07 56.66
N ASN A 380 23.32 9.34 57.79
CA ASN A 380 23.33 7.87 57.85
C ASN A 380 24.51 7.16 57.14
N GLY A 381 25.62 7.85 56.88
CA GLY A 381 26.75 7.27 56.13
C GLY A 381 26.42 7.00 54.67
N GLU A 382 25.47 7.74 54.10
CA GLU A 382 25.17 7.69 52.66
C GLU A 382 26.42 7.98 51.83
N ALA A 383 26.63 7.17 50.79
CA ALA A 383 27.70 7.39 49.84
C ALA A 383 27.46 8.71 49.09
N MET A 384 28.53 9.45 48.84
CA MET A 384 28.49 10.66 48.03
C MET A 384 27.97 10.30 46.63
N GLU A 385 27.02 11.09 46.11
CA GLU A 385 26.42 10.83 44.80
C GLU A 385 27.49 10.97 43.70
N GLU A 386 27.85 9.89 43.03
CA GLU A 386 28.73 9.94 41.85
C GLU A 386 27.88 10.28 40.62
N LEU A 387 28.05 11.48 40.07
CA LEU A 387 27.42 11.85 38.79
C LEU A 387 28.43 11.78 37.64
N PRO A 388 27.98 11.39 36.44
CA PRO A 388 28.73 11.51 35.20
C PRO A 388 29.32 12.91 35.01
N ASP A 389 30.55 12.99 34.51
CA ASP A 389 31.13 14.28 34.13
C ASP A 389 30.63 14.65 32.73
N ILE A 390 29.73 15.63 32.68
CA ILE A 390 29.13 16.10 31.43
C ILE A 390 29.85 17.36 30.98
N ASP A 391 30.37 17.33 29.76
CA ASP A 391 30.98 18.47 29.11
C ASP A 391 30.01 19.67 29.08
N TYR A 392 30.50 20.84 29.50
CA TYR A 392 29.71 22.08 29.57
C TYR A 392 29.08 22.47 28.24
N ASP A 393 29.75 22.19 27.11
CA ASP A 393 29.27 22.47 25.76
C ASP A 393 27.92 21.77 25.48
N LEU A 394 27.79 20.49 25.88
CA LEU A 394 26.55 19.71 25.69
C LEU A 394 25.40 20.22 26.56
N ILE A 395 25.72 20.72 27.75
CA ILE A 395 24.72 21.30 28.67
C ILE A 395 24.20 22.64 28.12
N VAL A 396 25.07 23.46 27.53
CA VAL A 396 24.67 24.74 26.91
C VAL A 396 23.78 24.48 25.70
N GLU A 397 24.18 23.58 24.80
CA GLU A 397 23.37 23.21 23.64
C GLU A 397 22.01 22.61 24.03
N ALA A 398 21.97 21.75 25.06
CA ALA A 398 20.72 21.20 25.57
C ALA A 398 19.82 22.29 26.20
N ARG A 399 20.41 23.26 26.91
CA ARG A 399 19.65 24.40 27.46
C ARG A 399 19.08 25.29 26.36
N GLU A 400 19.84 25.57 25.31
CA GLU A 400 19.35 26.35 24.17
C GLU A 400 18.22 25.64 23.43
N ARG A 401 18.32 24.32 23.24
CA ARG A 401 17.25 23.51 22.62
C ARG A 401 16.00 23.42 23.49
N VAL A 402 16.15 23.26 24.81
CA VAL A 402 15.00 23.23 25.74
C VAL A 402 14.34 24.61 25.85
N ALA A 403 15.11 25.69 25.93
CA ALA A 403 14.57 27.06 25.97
C ALA A 403 13.84 27.44 24.67
N GLY A 404 14.37 27.01 23.52
CA GLY A 404 13.69 27.21 22.23
C GLY A 404 12.37 26.45 22.09
N VAL A 405 12.16 25.36 22.84
CA VAL A 405 10.90 24.60 22.86
C VAL A 405 9.87 25.22 23.83
N GLU A 406 10.32 25.84 24.93
CA GLU A 406 9.43 26.54 25.87
C GLU A 406 8.87 27.85 25.30
N ASP A 407 9.59 28.54 24.40
CA ASP A 407 9.11 29.73 23.70
C ASP A 407 8.13 29.44 22.53
N VAL A 408 7.94 28.17 22.15
CA VAL A 408 7.04 27.74 21.05
C VAL A 408 5.72 27.16 21.56
N VAL A 409 5.52 26.98 22.86
CA VAL A 409 4.20 26.65 23.42
C VAL A 409 3.34 27.93 23.36
N PRO A 410 2.33 28.03 22.46
CA PRO A 410 1.36 29.10 22.58
C PRO A 410 0.64 28.88 23.91
N GLY A 411 0.56 29.94 24.71
CA GLY A 411 -0.02 29.89 26.03
C GLY A 411 -1.33 29.10 26.04
N ASN A 412 -1.40 28.19 27.01
CA ASN A 412 -2.65 27.59 27.47
C ASN A 412 -3.71 28.70 27.59
N GLU A 413 -4.64 28.76 26.62
CA GLU A 413 -5.93 29.38 26.87
C GLU A 413 -6.61 28.48 27.92
N SER A 414 -6.73 29.06 29.11
CA SER A 414 -7.48 28.50 30.22
C SER A 414 -8.98 28.59 29.92
N LEU A 415 -9.71 27.52 30.30
CA LEU A 415 -11.13 27.47 30.69
C LEU A 415 -12.18 28.15 29.81
#